data_AF-A0A7Z0VN20-F1
#
_entry.id   AF-A0A7Z0VN20-F1
#
_cell.length_a   1.000
_cell.length_b   1.000
_cell.length_c   1.000
_cell.angle_alpha   90.00
_cell.angle_beta   90.00
_cell.angle_gamma   90.00
#
_symmetry.space_group_name_H-M   'P 1'
#
loop_
_entity.id
_entity.type
_entity.pdbx_description
1 polymer ?
#
loop_
_entity_poly.entity_id
_entity_poly.type
_entity_poly.pdbx_seq_one_letter_code
_entity_poly.pdbx_strand_id
1 'polypeptide(L)'
;MALVRDVELQCDGTPWVFARTLIPITSLKGAAQRLTQLGEKPLGAVLFSDPKVIRGATQVARLLPRQPMFETACNHLQKKPNHLWGRRTLFFVQKRPLLVNEIFLPTLPLKGGGSR
;
A
#
# COMPACT_ATOMS: atom_id res chain seq x y z
N MET A 1 -8.19 -17.09 -5.43
CA MET A 1 -7.71 -16.82 -4.06
C MET A 1 -6.42 -16.00 -4.10
N ALA A 2 -6.17 -15.14 -3.11
CA ALA A 2 -4.99 -14.29 -3.02
C ALA A 2 -4.53 -14.20 -1.56
N LEU A 3 -3.22 -14.04 -1.35
CA LEU A 3 -2.66 -13.64 -0.06
C LEU A 3 -2.89 -12.13 0.10
N VAL A 4 -3.40 -11.73 1.27
CA VAL A 4 -3.59 -10.33 1.65
C VAL A 4 -2.58 -9.99 2.72
N ARG A 5 -1.83 -8.90 2.53
CA ARG A 5 -0.91 -8.36 3.54
C ARG A 5 -1.21 -6.90 3.78
N ASP A 6 -1.52 -6.58 5.04
CA ASP A 6 -1.72 -5.22 5.51
C ASP A 6 -0.52 -4.76 6.31
N VAL A 7 -0.10 -3.52 6.11
CA VAL A 7 0.98 -2.88 6.84
C VAL A 7 0.68 -1.40 7.04
N GLU A 8 1.26 -0.84 8.08
CA GLU A 8 1.33 0.60 8.28
C GLU A 8 2.75 1.07 8.03
N LEU A 9 2.91 2.07 7.17
CA LEU A 9 4.17 2.78 7.00
C LEU A 9 4.17 3.92 8.00
N GLN A 10 5.05 3.81 9.00
CA GLN A 10 5.14 4.75 10.11
C GLN A 10 6.41 5.61 9.97
N CYS A 11 6.32 6.86 10.41
CA CYS A 11 7.47 7.74 10.64
C CYS A 11 7.40 8.19 12.10
N ASP A 12 8.50 7.99 12.84
CA ASP A 12 8.58 8.28 14.28
C ASP A 12 7.42 7.68 15.09
N GLY A 13 7.06 6.43 14.79
CA GLY A 13 5.94 5.71 15.43
C GLY A 13 4.54 6.22 15.03
N THR A 14 4.45 7.22 14.16
CA THR A 14 3.18 7.74 13.65
C THR A 14 2.84 7.10 12.31
N PRO A 15 1.72 6.37 12.18
CA PRO A 15 1.31 5.78 10.91
C PRO A 15 0.94 6.87 9.92
N TRP A 16 1.55 6.87 8.74
CA TRP A 16 1.30 7.84 7.67
C TRP A 16 0.53 7.23 6.51
N VAL A 17 0.78 5.96 6.22
CA VAL A 17 0.13 5.24 5.11
C VAL A 17 -0.29 3.87 5.59
N PHE A 18 -1.57 3.55 5.43
CA PHE A 18 -2.04 2.17 5.51
C PHE A 18 -1.92 1.54 4.12
N ALA A 19 -1.19 0.43 3.99
CA ALA A 19 -0.99 -0.23 2.71
C ALA A 19 -1.49 -1.68 2.74
N ARG A 20 -2.29 -2.04 1.74
CA ARG A 20 -2.79 -3.41 1.52
C ARG A 20 -2.26 -3.95 0.21
N THR A 21 -1.56 -5.07 0.29
CA THR A 21 -1.05 -5.81 -0.87
C THR A 21 -1.88 -7.07 -1.11
N LEU A 22 -2.33 -7.26 -2.35
CA LEU A 22 -2.97 -8.48 -2.81
C LEU A 22 -2.00 -9.23 -3.73
N ILE A 23 -1.61 -10.43 -3.33
CA ILE A 23 -0.72 -11.29 -4.10
C ILE A 23 -1.52 -12.53 -4.54
N PRO A 24 -1.88 -12.65 -5.82
CA PRO A 24 -2.54 -13.85 -6.35
C PRO A 24 -1.76 -15.11 -5.98
N ILE A 25 -2.43 -16.20 -5.63
CA ILE A 25 -1.74 -17.47 -5.29
C ILE A 25 -0.85 -17.95 -6.44
N THR A 26 -1.28 -17.72 -7.68
CA THR A 26 -0.51 -18.01 -8.90
C THR A 26 0.83 -17.26 -8.93
N SER A 27 0.89 -16.08 -8.32
CA SER A 27 2.10 -15.26 -8.19
C SER A 27 3.06 -15.78 -7.10
N LEU A 28 2.63 -16.61 -6.13
CA LEU A 28 3.44 -17.05 -4.98
C LEU A 28 4.52 -18.12 -5.27
N LYS A 29 4.95 -18.29 -6.52
CA LYS A 29 6.03 -19.21 -6.92
C LYS A 29 7.22 -18.42 -7.49
N GLY A 30 8.42 -19.00 -7.46
CA GLY A 30 9.62 -18.36 -7.99
C GLY A 30 10.02 -17.10 -7.20
N ALA A 31 10.58 -16.08 -7.85
CA ALA A 31 11.10 -14.90 -7.14
C ALA A 31 10.03 -14.12 -6.35
N ALA A 32 8.78 -14.18 -6.78
CA ALA A 32 7.67 -13.54 -6.07
C ALA A 32 7.30 -14.26 -4.75
N GLN A 33 7.82 -15.46 -4.49
CA GLN A 33 7.71 -16.11 -3.17
C GLN A 33 8.46 -15.30 -2.08
N ARG A 34 9.53 -14.60 -2.43
CA ARG A 34 10.23 -13.70 -1.49
C ARG A 34 9.33 -12.58 -0.98
N LEU A 35 8.29 -12.20 -1.74
CA LEU A 35 7.30 -11.20 -1.34
C LEU A 35 6.37 -11.69 -0.21
N THR A 36 6.30 -13.00 0.03
CA THR A 36 5.55 -13.55 1.18
C THR A 36 6.39 -13.58 2.45
N GLN A 37 7.72 -13.48 2.32
CA GLN A 37 8.69 -13.58 3.41
C GLN A 37 9.22 -12.20 3.83
N LEU A 38 8.46 -11.12 3.56
CA LEU A 38 8.92 -9.76 3.82
C LEU A 38 9.04 -9.45 5.32
N GLY A 39 8.29 -10.14 6.19
CA GLY A 39 8.23 -9.79 7.60
C GLY A 39 7.89 -8.31 7.78
N GLU A 40 8.74 -7.59 8.51
CA GLU A 40 8.63 -6.14 8.74
C GLU A 40 9.21 -5.29 7.59
N LYS A 41 9.88 -5.89 6.59
CA LYS A 41 10.44 -5.12 5.48
C LYS A 41 9.31 -4.46 4.68
N PRO A 42 9.42 -3.16 4.38
CA PRO A 42 8.45 -2.48 3.55
C PRO A 42 8.49 -3.08 2.14
N LEU A 43 7.31 -3.38 1.59
CA LEU A 43 7.19 -3.95 0.25
C LEU A 43 7.89 -3.05 -0.79
N GLY A 44 7.79 -1.73 -0.62
CA GLY A 44 8.47 -0.76 -1.47
C GLY A 44 9.98 -1.01 -1.57
N ALA A 45 10.67 -1.29 -0.48
CA ALA A 45 12.12 -1.56 -0.53
C ALA A 45 12.46 -2.80 -1.37
N VAL A 46 11.59 -3.81 -1.38
CA VAL A 46 11.78 -5.00 -2.22
C VAL A 46 11.37 -4.76 -3.67
N LEU A 47 10.29 -3.99 -3.90
CA LEU A 47 9.87 -3.63 -5.25
C LEU A 47 10.87 -2.70 -5.94
N PHE A 48 11.50 -1.77 -5.21
CA PHE A 48 12.45 -0.80 -5.77
C PHE A 48 13.87 -1.35 -5.90
N SER A 49 14.22 -2.42 -5.18
CA SER A 49 15.55 -3.05 -5.28
C SER A 49 15.65 -4.10 -6.39
N ASP A 50 14.54 -4.60 -6.92
CA ASP A 50 14.54 -5.55 -8.03
C ASP A 50 14.27 -4.82 -9.36
N PRO A 51 15.28 -4.69 -10.26
CA PRO A 51 15.13 -4.01 -11.54
C PRO A 51 14.15 -4.72 -12.49
N LYS A 52 13.72 -5.95 -12.19
CA LYS A 52 12.73 -6.71 -12.97
C LYS A 52 11.28 -6.41 -12.56
N VAL A 53 11.08 -5.50 -11.61
CA VAL A 53 9.76 -5.04 -11.20
C VAL A 53 9.26 -3.99 -12.18
N ILE A 54 8.09 -4.26 -12.76
CA ILE A 54 7.44 -3.33 -13.68
C ILE A 54 6.24 -2.71 -12.97
N ARG A 55 6.20 -1.38 -12.94
CA ARG A 55 5.04 -0.63 -12.48
C ARG A 55 4.03 -0.50 -13.61
N GLY A 56 2.83 -1.02 -13.40
CA GLY A 56 1.70 -0.89 -14.31
C GLY A 56 0.79 0.28 -13.96
N ALA A 57 -0.50 0.14 -14.28
CA ALA A 57 -1.50 1.18 -14.08
C ALA A 57 -1.60 1.62 -12.61
N THR A 58 -1.66 2.93 -12.39
CA THR A 58 -1.95 3.56 -11.10
C THR A 58 -3.28 4.29 -11.19
N GLN A 59 -4.13 4.10 -10.20
CA GLN A 59 -5.41 4.78 -10.05
C GLN A 59 -5.46 5.48 -8.71
N VAL A 60 -6.05 6.67 -8.65
CA VAL A 60 -6.27 7.42 -7.41
C VAL A 60 -7.76 7.46 -7.12
N ALA A 61 -8.13 7.33 -5.86
CA ALA A 61 -9.52 7.36 -5.42
C ALA A 61 -9.66 8.11 -4.10
N ARG A 62 -10.81 8.75 -3.94
CA ARG A 62 -11.28 9.27 -2.66
C ARG A 62 -12.13 8.21 -1.99
N LEU A 63 -11.67 7.71 -0.85
CA LEU A 63 -12.39 6.74 -0.03
C LEU A 63 -13.29 7.43 0.97
N LEU A 64 -14.52 6.92 1.12
CA LEU A 64 -15.55 7.49 1.98
C LEU A 64 -15.88 6.53 3.14
N PRO A 65 -16.43 7.05 4.26
CA PRO A 65 -17.01 6.22 5.31
C PRO A 65 -17.94 5.13 4.77
N ARG A 66 -17.99 3.99 5.46
CA ARG A 66 -18.73 2.77 5.07
C ARG A 66 -18.12 1.97 3.91
N GLN A 67 -17.07 2.47 3.25
CA GLN A 67 -16.30 1.65 2.32
C GLN A 67 -15.35 0.74 3.10
N PRO A 68 -15.24 -0.58 2.80
CA PRO A 68 -14.44 -1.50 3.61
C PRO A 68 -12.97 -1.09 3.77
N MET A 69 -12.35 -0.56 2.70
CA MET A 69 -10.96 -0.09 2.75
C MET A 69 -10.80 1.16 3.62
N PHE A 70 -11.79 2.06 3.61
CA PHE A 70 -11.81 3.23 4.49
C PHE A 70 -11.88 2.78 5.95
N GLU A 71 -12.81 1.89 6.29
CA GLU A 71 -12.98 1.41 7.66
C GLU A 71 -11.72 0.71 8.16
N THR A 72 -11.15 -0.18 7.34
CA THR A 72 -9.92 -0.90 7.69
C THR A 72 -8.76 0.08 7.96
N ALA A 73 -8.53 1.05 7.07
CA ALA A 73 -7.46 2.03 7.22
C ALA A 73 -7.67 2.98 8.43
N CYS A 74 -8.92 3.16 8.88
CA CYS A 74 -9.24 4.02 10.00
C CYS A 74 -9.32 3.30 11.35
N ASN A 75 -9.15 1.97 11.42
CA ASN A 75 -9.43 1.18 12.63
C ASN A 75 -8.62 1.66 13.85
N HIS A 76 -7.39 2.15 13.64
CA HIS A 76 -6.51 2.64 14.71
C HIS A 76 -6.66 4.15 14.98
N LEU A 77 -7.50 4.86 14.23
CA LEU A 77 -7.68 6.31 14.36
C LEU A 77 -8.74 6.63 15.40
N GLN A 78 -8.40 7.46 16.40
CA GLN A 78 -9.36 7.94 17.40
C GLN A 78 -10.47 8.79 16.78
N LYS A 79 -10.14 9.61 15.77
CA LYS A 79 -11.08 10.44 15.02
C LYS A 79 -11.02 10.08 13.55
N LYS A 80 -12.12 9.53 13.03
CA LYS A 80 -12.23 9.19 11.60
C LYS A 80 -12.43 10.47 10.76
N PRO A 81 -11.68 10.66 9.67
CA PRO A 81 -11.87 11.80 8.77
C PRO A 81 -13.14 11.62 7.92
N ASN A 82 -13.55 12.66 7.20
CA ASN A 82 -14.70 12.58 6.28
C ASN A 82 -14.38 11.81 4.99
N HIS A 83 -13.10 11.70 4.65
CA HIS A 83 -12.60 10.91 3.54
C HIS A 83 -11.10 10.62 3.72
N LEU A 84 -10.60 9.64 2.98
CA LEU A 84 -9.16 9.40 2.81
C LEU A 84 -8.82 9.43 1.33
N TRP A 85 -7.62 9.89 1.00
CA TRP A 85 -7.08 9.67 -0.34
C TRP A 85 -6.35 8.34 -0.37
N GLY A 86 -6.51 7.60 -1.47
CA GLY A 86 -5.78 6.39 -1.70
C GLY A 86 -5.36 6.26 -3.15
N ARG A 87 -4.33 5.46 -3.38
CA ARG A 87 -3.94 5.01 -4.71
C ARG A 87 -3.85 3.50 -4.76
N ARG A 88 -4.10 2.96 -5.95
CA ARG A 88 -3.96 1.55 -6.25
C ARG A 88 -3.05 1.39 -7.46
N THR A 89 -2.00 0.61 -7.30
CA THR A 89 -1.01 0.37 -8.34
C THR A 89 -0.89 -1.13 -8.62
N LEU A 90 -0.99 -1.50 -9.89
CA LEU A 90 -0.66 -2.85 -10.35
C LEU A 90 0.86 -2.94 -10.57
N PHE A 91 1.52 -3.88 -9.93
CA PHE A 91 2.93 -4.18 -10.17
C PHE A 91 3.08 -5.58 -10.76
N PHE A 92 4.17 -5.79 -11.49
CA PHE A 92 4.55 -7.09 -12.01
C PHE A 92 5.97 -7.42 -11.58
N VAL A 93 6.14 -8.53 -10.86
CA VAL A 93 7.47 -9.10 -10.54
C VAL A 93 7.65 -10.34 -11.40
N GLN A 94 8.61 -10.33 -12.31
CA GLN A 94 8.81 -11.42 -13.27
C GLN A 94 7.52 -11.83 -13.99
N LYS A 95 6.79 -10.84 -14.53
CA LYS A 95 5.49 -10.99 -15.21
C LYS A 95 4.33 -11.49 -14.33
N ARG A 96 4.53 -11.63 -13.02
CA ARG A 96 3.48 -12.04 -12.08
C ARG A 96 2.85 -10.82 -11.43
N PRO A 97 1.52 -10.65 -11.49
CA PRO A 97 0.86 -9.46 -10.97
C PRO A 97 0.79 -9.49 -9.45
N LEU A 98 0.84 -8.29 -8.86
CA LEU A 98 0.40 -7.99 -7.50
C LEU A 98 -0.26 -6.61 -7.47
N LEU A 99 -1.20 -6.41 -6.55
CA LEU A 99 -1.91 -5.14 -6.42
C LEU A 99 -1.54 -4.50 -5.09
N VAL A 100 -1.11 -3.24 -5.12
CA VAL A 100 -0.77 -2.48 -3.92
C VAL A 100 -1.76 -1.33 -3.80
N ASN A 101 -2.50 -1.29 -2.70
CA ASN A 101 -3.29 -0.13 -2.29
C ASN A 101 -2.51 0.62 -1.22
N GLU A 102 -2.41 1.93 -1.35
CA GLU A 102 -1.79 2.83 -0.38
C GLU A 102 -2.81 3.90 -0.03
N ILE A 103 -3.21 3.95 1.24
CA ILE A 103 -4.20 4.87 1.77
C ILE A 103 -3.47 5.87 2.68
N PHE A 104 -3.57 7.15 2.32
CA PHE A 104 -2.86 8.23 3.00
C PHE A 104 -3.67 8.70 4.20
N LEU A 105 -3.11 8.53 5.40
CA LEU A 105 -3.77 8.81 6.66
C LEU A 105 -3.70 10.31 7.00
N PRO A 106 -4.59 10.84 7.87
CA PRO A 106 -4.62 12.27 8.22
C PRO A 106 -3.35 12.80 8.90
N THR A 107 -2.58 11.89 9.48
CA THR A 107 -1.28 12.10 10.13
C THR A 107 -0.14 12.31 9.15
N LEU A 108 -0.31 11.95 7.87
CA LEU A 108 0.69 12.24 6.84
C LEU A 108 0.79 13.76 6.65
N PRO A 109 1.98 14.37 6.83
CA PRO A 109 2.14 15.80 6.61
C PRO A 109 1.93 16.14 5.12
N LEU A 110 0.93 16.96 4.83
CA LEU A 110 0.75 17.54 3.50
C LEU A 110 1.84 18.60 3.28
N LYS A 111 2.93 18.24 2.61
CA LYS A 111 3.81 19.26 2.03
C LYS A 111 3.18 19.81 0.75
N GLY A 112 2.51 20.95 0.85
CA GLY A 112 2.02 21.73 -0.28
C GLY A 112 2.22 23.23 -0.04
N GLY A 113 3.25 23.82 -0.66
CA GLY A 113 3.52 25.26 -0.68
C GLY A 113 5.00 25.58 -0.53
N GLY A 114 5.66 26.02 -1.61
CA GLY A 114 7.09 26.30 -1.65
C GLY A 114 7.55 27.36 -0.64
N SER A 115 8.74 27.16 -0.09
CA SER A 115 9.53 28.30 0.37
C SER A 115 9.94 29.08 -0.88
N ARG A 116 9.39 30.28 -1.02
CA ARG A 116 10.21 31.41 -1.48
C ARG A 116 11.16 31.80 -0.34
#